data_AF-A0AAN7UA47-F1
#
_entry.id   AF-A0AAN7UA47-F1
#
_cell.length_a   1.000
_cell.length_b   1.000
_cell.length_c   1.000
_cell.angle_alpha   90.00
_cell.angle_beta   90.00
_cell.angle_gamma   90.00
#
_symmetry.space_group_name_H-M   'P 1'
#
loop_
_entity.id
_entity.type
_entity.pdbx_description
1 polymer ?
#
loop_
_entity_poly.entity_id
_entity_poly.type
_entity_poly.pdbx_seq_one_letter_code
_entity_poly.pdbx_strand_id
1 'polypeptide(L)'
;MSFFNLPKTNDEEKATIGTASVPSTTSPSQEEQTKKPLFISILTILISIPALVAGSVTFAHAITFAITLSILSNLAQYHFHKCTKRPSDRGHWSKFGPFYLTAIAVPLATFDILRHILVDNSIWTIHSIVSPAAYRPGCENENITCLSVMGWFSAIIFTYTGYACLLVGTIWAADLIPKIRKVWSQLRPSKKK
;
A
#
# COMPACT_ATOMS: atom_id res chain seq x y z
N MET A 1 67.32 -21.95 -0.78
CA MET A 1 68.32 -21.19 -1.58
C MET A 1 68.07 -19.71 -1.35
N SER A 2 68.94 -19.10 -0.55
CA SER A 2 68.96 -17.68 -0.22
C SER A 2 69.49 -16.85 -1.40
N PHE A 3 68.89 -15.69 -1.69
CA PHE A 3 69.53 -14.48 -2.25
C PHE A 3 68.54 -13.32 -2.01
N PHE A 4 68.70 -12.48 -0.98
CA PHE A 4 69.45 -11.21 -0.96
C PHE A 4 69.18 -10.27 -2.15
N ASN A 5 68.52 -9.13 -1.91
CA ASN A 5 69.13 -7.79 -2.00
C ASN A 5 68.13 -6.65 -1.65
N LEU A 6 68.55 -5.81 -0.71
CA LEU A 6 68.08 -4.44 -0.39
C LEU A 6 68.60 -3.44 -1.47
N PRO A 7 68.56 -2.11 -1.26
CA PRO A 7 67.44 -1.18 -1.13
C PRO A 7 67.54 -0.04 -2.18
N LYS A 8 66.60 0.91 -2.21
CA LYS A 8 66.89 2.27 -2.72
C LYS A 8 65.95 3.31 -2.11
N THR A 9 66.50 4.06 -1.16
CA THR A 9 66.07 5.42 -0.80
C THR A 9 66.49 6.37 -1.92
N ASN A 10 65.71 7.41 -2.17
CA ASN A 10 66.20 8.70 -2.65
C ASN A 10 65.21 9.77 -2.17
N ASP A 11 65.72 10.59 -1.26
CA ASP A 11 65.23 11.92 -0.91
C ASP A 11 65.51 12.89 -2.07
N GLU A 12 64.59 13.82 -2.32
CA GLU A 12 64.80 15.19 -2.85
C GLU A 12 63.41 15.83 -2.97
N GLU A 13 62.98 16.65 -2.01
CA GLU A 13 63.25 18.10 -1.96
C GLU A 13 62.85 18.84 -3.25
N LYS A 14 61.66 19.47 -3.23
CA LYS A 14 61.55 20.88 -3.61
C LYS A 14 60.30 21.53 -3.06
N ALA A 15 60.51 22.46 -2.14
CA ALA A 15 59.52 23.46 -1.75
C ALA A 15 59.30 24.44 -2.91
N THR A 16 58.04 24.77 -3.21
CA THR A 16 57.69 26.06 -3.83
C THR A 16 56.31 26.49 -3.36
N ILE A 17 56.31 27.68 -2.76
CA ILE A 17 55.15 28.47 -2.31
C ILE A 17 54.36 28.92 -3.55
N GLY A 18 53.04 28.72 -3.53
CA GLY A 18 52.16 29.12 -4.63
C GLY A 18 50.70 29.20 -4.18
N THR A 19 50.23 30.43 -4.07
CA THR A 19 48.91 30.89 -3.64
C THR A 19 47.77 30.37 -4.53
N ALA A 20 46.63 30.06 -3.89
CA ALA A 20 45.26 30.08 -4.42
C ALA A 20 45.00 29.53 -5.85
N SER A 21 44.43 28.33 -5.91
CA SER A 21 43.32 28.01 -6.82
C SER A 21 42.66 26.68 -6.43
N VAL A 22 41.33 26.72 -6.33
CA VAL A 22 40.41 25.55 -6.31
C VAL A 22 40.70 24.71 -7.57
N PRO A 23 40.90 23.36 -7.50
CA PRO A 23 39.75 22.45 -7.47
C PRO A 23 39.95 21.03 -6.86
N SER A 24 38.80 20.39 -6.58
CA SER A 24 38.49 18.95 -6.66
C SER A 24 39.44 17.93 -6.03
N THR A 25 38.97 17.22 -5.00
CA THR A 25 39.34 15.81 -4.78
C THR A 25 38.14 15.00 -4.29
N THR A 26 37.73 14.10 -5.18
CA THR A 26 36.86 12.93 -5.06
C THR A 26 37.29 11.98 -3.93
N SER A 27 36.33 11.41 -3.19
CA SER A 27 36.29 10.03 -2.62
C SER A 27 35.07 9.88 -1.68
N PRO A 28 34.53 8.68 -1.41
CA PRO A 28 34.04 7.68 -2.35
C PRO A 28 32.60 7.17 -1.99
N SER A 29 31.95 6.50 -2.94
CA SER A 29 30.97 5.40 -2.70
C SER A 29 29.75 5.66 -1.80
N GLN A 30 28.69 6.26 -2.38
CA GLN A 30 27.30 6.14 -1.90
C GLN A 30 26.34 6.11 -3.10
N GLU A 31 26.49 5.14 -4.01
CA GLU A 31 25.52 4.90 -5.09
C GLU A 31 24.84 3.54 -4.93
N GLU A 32 24.31 3.22 -3.74
CA GLU A 32 23.46 2.02 -3.62
C GLU A 32 22.45 2.04 -2.46
N GLN A 33 21.87 3.20 -2.09
CA GLN A 33 20.76 3.20 -1.11
C GLN A 33 19.57 4.12 -1.41
N THR A 34 19.48 4.68 -2.61
CA THR A 34 18.48 5.74 -2.90
C THR A 34 17.43 5.38 -3.95
N LYS A 35 17.25 4.09 -4.29
CA LYS A 35 16.17 3.67 -5.22
C LYS A 35 14.98 3.02 -4.51
N LYS A 36 15.20 2.29 -3.42
CA LYS A 36 14.14 1.61 -2.64
C LYS A 36 13.20 2.56 -1.86
N PRO A 37 13.65 3.66 -1.22
CA PRO A 37 12.73 4.55 -0.49
C PRO A 37 11.91 5.45 -1.44
N LEU A 38 12.40 5.66 -2.67
CA LEU A 38 11.75 6.54 -3.65
C LEU A 38 10.53 5.87 -4.31
N PHE A 39 10.58 4.56 -4.60
CA PHE A 39 9.41 3.82 -5.06
C PHE A 39 8.30 3.73 -4.01
N ILE A 40 8.65 3.54 -2.74
CA ILE A 40 7.67 3.48 -1.65
C ILE A 40 7.03 4.86 -1.47
N SER A 41 7.82 5.94 -1.51
CA SER A 41 7.31 7.32 -1.42
C SER A 41 6.40 7.68 -2.59
N ILE A 42 6.80 7.37 -3.83
CA ILE A 42 5.97 7.57 -5.03
C ILE A 42 4.68 6.75 -4.94
N LEU A 43 4.75 5.49 -4.50
CA LEU A 43 3.57 4.65 -4.30
C LEU A 43 2.63 5.24 -3.23
N THR A 44 3.16 5.74 -2.11
CA THR A 44 2.35 6.39 -1.07
C THR A 44 1.76 7.72 -1.51
N ILE A 45 2.47 8.49 -2.32
CA ILE A 45 2.00 9.74 -2.91
C ILE A 45 0.89 9.43 -3.93
N LEU A 46 1.06 8.43 -4.80
CA LEU A 46 0.02 8.00 -5.75
C LEU A 46 -1.24 7.46 -5.06
N ILE A 47 -1.12 6.83 -3.90
CA ILE A 47 -2.26 6.41 -3.08
C ILE A 47 -2.95 7.62 -2.39
N SER A 48 -2.24 8.72 -2.16
CA SER A 48 -2.74 9.92 -1.45
C SER A 48 -3.26 11.04 -2.37
N ILE A 49 -2.93 11.02 -3.66
CA ILE A 49 -3.32 12.04 -4.66
C ILE A 49 -4.83 12.11 -5.02
N PRO A 50 -5.68 11.07 -4.86
CA PRO A 50 -7.07 11.16 -5.30
C PRO A 50 -7.89 12.32 -4.71
N ALA A 51 -7.41 13.00 -3.66
CA ALA A 51 -8.12 14.09 -2.99
C ALA A 51 -7.95 15.51 -3.59
N LEU A 52 -6.99 15.77 -4.50
CA LEU A 52 -6.56 17.17 -4.76
C LEU A 52 -7.03 17.83 -6.08
N VAL A 53 -7.69 17.15 -7.03
CA VAL A 53 -7.92 17.78 -8.36
C VAL A 53 -9.39 17.95 -8.71
N ALA A 54 -9.96 19.12 -8.36
CA ALA A 54 -11.38 19.48 -8.52
C ALA A 54 -11.92 19.58 -9.97
N GLY A 55 -11.06 19.64 -11.01
CA GLY A 55 -11.46 19.67 -12.42
C GLY A 55 -11.21 18.38 -13.20
N SER A 56 -10.40 17.47 -12.67
CA SER A 56 -10.12 16.13 -13.22
C SER A 56 -10.60 15.02 -12.30
N VAL A 57 -11.47 15.35 -11.35
CA VAL A 57 -12.04 14.46 -10.34
C VAL A 57 -12.59 13.20 -10.99
N THR A 58 -13.32 13.36 -12.10
CA THR A 58 -13.98 12.26 -12.81
C THR A 58 -12.98 11.26 -13.42
N PHE A 59 -11.95 11.77 -14.09
CA PHE A 59 -10.88 10.95 -14.64
C PHE A 59 -10.01 10.34 -13.54
N ALA A 60 -9.77 11.07 -12.45
CA ALA A 60 -9.05 10.59 -11.29
C ALA A 60 -9.79 9.44 -10.62
N HIS A 61 -11.11 9.55 -10.40
CA HIS A 61 -11.94 8.46 -9.88
C HIS A 61 -11.86 7.20 -10.75
N ALA A 62 -11.92 7.36 -12.09
CA ALA A 62 -11.79 6.25 -13.03
C ALA A 62 -10.42 5.55 -12.92
N ILE A 63 -9.33 6.32 -12.85
CA ILE A 63 -7.98 5.76 -12.67
C ILE A 63 -7.86 5.07 -11.30
N THR A 64 -8.29 5.73 -10.22
CA THR A 64 -8.21 5.17 -8.87
C THR A 64 -9.03 3.89 -8.75
N PHE A 65 -10.19 3.82 -9.39
CA PHE A 65 -10.97 2.58 -9.48
C PHE A 65 -10.22 1.47 -10.20
N ALA A 66 -9.65 1.75 -11.38
CA ALA A 66 -8.91 0.76 -12.15
C ALA A 66 -7.69 0.21 -11.37
N ILE A 67 -6.92 1.11 -10.74
CA ILE A 67 -5.76 0.74 -9.92
C ILE A 67 -6.21 -0.09 -8.71
N THR A 68 -7.22 0.36 -7.97
CA THR A 68 -7.72 -0.32 -6.77
C THR A 68 -8.26 -1.70 -7.12
N LEU A 69 -9.06 -1.81 -8.18
CA LEU A 69 -9.61 -3.07 -8.65
C LEU A 69 -8.50 -4.04 -9.09
N SER A 70 -7.49 -3.54 -9.80
CA SER A 70 -6.33 -4.35 -10.22
C SER A 70 -5.54 -4.89 -9.03
N ILE A 71 -5.20 -4.03 -8.06
CA ILE A 71 -4.47 -4.44 -6.86
C ILE A 71 -5.27 -5.46 -6.04
N LEU A 72 -6.55 -5.19 -5.79
CA LEU A 72 -7.40 -6.09 -5.00
C LEU A 72 -7.67 -7.42 -5.71
N SER A 73 -7.79 -7.41 -7.04
CA SER A 73 -7.93 -8.64 -7.85
C SER A 73 -6.66 -9.48 -7.83
N ASN A 74 -5.48 -8.85 -7.97
CA ASN A 74 -4.19 -9.53 -7.86
C ASN A 74 -3.98 -10.11 -6.45
N LEU A 75 -4.42 -9.40 -5.41
CA LEU A 75 -4.41 -9.91 -4.04
C LEU A 75 -5.32 -11.13 -3.89
N ALA A 76 -6.52 -11.11 -4.45
CA ALA A 76 -7.45 -12.24 -4.43
C ALA A 76 -6.87 -13.47 -5.16
N GLN A 77 -6.20 -13.27 -6.30
CA GLN A 77 -5.48 -14.33 -7.01
C GLN A 77 -4.34 -14.92 -6.16
N TYR A 78 -3.55 -14.05 -5.51
CA TYR A 78 -2.49 -14.49 -4.59
C TYR A 78 -3.06 -15.31 -3.42
N HIS A 79 -4.17 -14.88 -2.82
CA HIS A 79 -4.86 -15.63 -1.77
C HIS A 79 -5.32 -16.99 -2.27
N PHE A 80 -5.93 -17.06 -3.45
CA PHE A 80 -6.32 -18.34 -4.05
C PHE A 80 -5.11 -19.27 -4.23
N HIS A 81 -4.03 -18.78 -4.83
CA HIS A 81 -2.80 -19.55 -5.01
C HIS A 81 -2.27 -20.07 -3.68
N LYS A 82 -2.18 -19.22 -2.67
CA LYS A 82 -1.70 -19.60 -1.33
C LYS A 82 -2.63 -20.62 -0.66
N CYS A 83 -3.95 -20.47 -0.79
CA CYS A 83 -4.92 -21.42 -0.26
C CYS A 83 -4.75 -22.80 -0.90
N THR A 84 -4.49 -22.88 -2.20
CA THR A 84 -4.28 -24.18 -2.88
C THR A 84 -3.04 -24.92 -2.37
N LYS A 85 -1.95 -24.20 -2.10
CA LYS A 85 -0.68 -24.76 -1.59
C LYS A 85 -0.70 -25.08 -0.10
N ARG A 86 -1.70 -24.59 0.65
CA ARG A 86 -1.83 -24.86 2.08
C ARG A 86 -2.33 -26.30 2.31
N PRO A 87 -1.65 -27.11 3.14
CA PRO A 87 -2.19 -28.38 3.59
C PRO A 87 -3.41 -28.07 4.48
N SER A 88 -4.59 -28.59 4.10
CA SER A 88 -5.80 -28.46 4.91
C SER A 88 -6.20 -29.82 5.40
N ASP A 89 -6.06 -30.02 6.70
CA ASP A 89 -6.58 -31.18 7.43
C ASP A 89 -8.06 -30.97 7.83
N ARG A 90 -8.57 -29.74 7.69
CA ARG A 90 -9.91 -29.32 8.15
C ARG A 90 -10.75 -28.76 7.00
N GLY A 91 -11.25 -29.62 6.12
CA GLY A 91 -12.30 -29.28 5.15
C GLY A 91 -12.00 -28.14 4.15
N HIS A 92 -12.98 -27.87 3.27
CA HIS A 92 -12.86 -26.87 2.20
C HIS A 92 -12.98 -25.43 2.73
N TRP A 93 -13.89 -25.19 3.68
CA TRP A 93 -14.17 -23.85 4.23
C TRP A 93 -13.02 -23.27 5.04
N SER A 94 -12.28 -24.08 5.81
CA SER A 94 -11.09 -23.59 6.50
C SER A 94 -9.92 -23.35 5.54
N LYS A 95 -9.92 -24.01 4.37
CA LYS A 95 -8.86 -23.86 3.36
C LYS A 95 -9.05 -22.60 2.51
N PHE A 96 -10.27 -22.39 2.01
CA PHE A 96 -10.59 -21.30 1.08
C PHE A 96 -11.33 -20.12 1.73
N GLY A 97 -11.63 -20.18 3.03
CA GLY A 97 -12.21 -19.08 3.80
C GLY A 97 -11.57 -17.70 3.53
N PRO A 98 -10.22 -17.55 3.63
CA PRO A 98 -9.58 -16.28 3.34
C PRO A 98 -9.77 -15.81 1.88
N PHE A 99 -9.83 -16.72 0.91
CA PHE A 99 -10.11 -16.37 -0.49
C PHE A 99 -11.52 -15.81 -0.64
N TYR A 100 -12.55 -16.51 -0.13
CA TYR A 100 -13.94 -16.04 -0.21
C TYR A 100 -14.14 -14.68 0.46
N LEU A 101 -13.55 -14.48 1.65
CA LEU A 101 -13.56 -13.19 2.34
C LEU A 101 -12.99 -12.09 1.46
N THR A 102 -11.83 -12.32 0.83
CA THR A 102 -11.24 -11.30 -0.05
C THR A 102 -11.98 -11.11 -1.36
N ALA A 103 -12.52 -12.18 -1.96
CA ALA A 103 -13.26 -12.13 -3.21
C ALA A 103 -14.58 -11.35 -3.06
N ILE A 104 -15.28 -11.51 -1.94
CA ILE A 104 -16.46 -10.70 -1.60
C ILE A 104 -16.05 -9.25 -1.29
N ALA A 105 -14.91 -9.08 -0.64
CA ALA A 105 -14.49 -7.75 -0.24
C ALA A 105 -14.03 -6.86 -1.41
N VAL A 106 -13.56 -7.43 -2.53
CA VAL A 106 -13.17 -6.65 -3.73
C VAL A 106 -14.32 -5.79 -4.29
N PRO A 107 -15.49 -6.35 -4.65
CA PRO A 107 -16.60 -5.53 -5.13
C PRO A 107 -17.18 -4.64 -4.03
N LEU A 108 -17.15 -5.09 -2.77
CA LEU A 108 -17.65 -4.27 -1.64
C LEU A 108 -16.80 -3.01 -1.43
N ALA A 109 -15.48 -3.13 -1.44
CA ALA A 109 -14.56 -2.01 -1.24
C ALA A 109 -14.50 -1.06 -2.44
N THR A 110 -14.76 -1.56 -3.66
CA THR A 110 -14.74 -0.73 -4.88
C THR A 110 -16.09 -0.08 -5.19
N PHE A 111 -17.17 -0.48 -4.50
CA PHE A 111 -18.52 0.03 -4.73
C PHE A 111 -18.65 1.55 -4.57
N ASP A 112 -18.00 2.14 -3.56
CA ASP A 112 -18.11 3.59 -3.32
C ASP A 112 -17.42 4.41 -4.42
N ILE A 113 -16.25 3.98 -4.88
CA ILE A 113 -15.56 4.62 -6.01
C ILE A 113 -16.35 4.39 -7.31
N LEU A 114 -16.95 3.22 -7.48
CA LEU A 114 -17.84 2.93 -8.61
C LEU A 114 -19.03 3.89 -8.66
N ARG A 115 -19.66 4.19 -7.50
CA ARG A 115 -20.73 5.20 -7.42
C ARG A 115 -20.26 6.57 -7.92
N HIS A 116 -19.07 7.01 -7.53
CA HIS A 116 -18.50 8.26 -8.03
C HIS A 116 -18.38 8.27 -9.56
N ILE A 117 -17.85 7.21 -10.16
CA ILE A 117 -17.73 7.09 -11.62
C ILE A 117 -19.10 7.12 -12.31
N LEU A 118 -20.09 6.44 -11.74
CA LEU A 118 -21.44 6.38 -12.30
C LEU A 118 -22.14 7.75 -12.27
N VAL A 119 -21.92 8.53 -11.21
CA VAL A 119 -22.40 9.92 -11.10
C VAL A 119 -21.68 10.82 -12.08
N ASP A 120 -20.35 10.69 -12.18
CA ASP A 120 -19.49 11.49 -13.03
C ASP A 120 -19.83 11.33 -14.53
N ASN A 121 -20.23 10.13 -14.95
CA ASN A 121 -20.63 9.85 -16.34
C ASN A 121 -22.13 10.12 -16.61
N SER A 122 -22.86 10.69 -15.64
CA SER A 122 -24.33 10.90 -15.71
C SER A 122 -25.14 9.63 -16.01
N ILE A 123 -24.55 8.44 -15.80
CA ILE A 123 -25.24 7.13 -15.96
C ILE A 123 -26.22 6.95 -14.80
N TRP A 124 -25.82 7.40 -13.61
CA TRP A 124 -26.66 7.39 -12.43
C TRP A 124 -27.08 8.81 -12.07
N THR A 125 -28.28 9.19 -12.51
CA THR A 125 -28.84 10.52 -12.26
C THR A 125 -29.68 10.56 -11.00
N ILE A 126 -29.89 11.76 -10.46
CA ILE A 126 -30.76 12.07 -9.32
C ILE A 126 -32.23 11.63 -9.49
N HIS A 127 -32.66 11.29 -10.72
CA HIS A 127 -33.99 10.77 -11.02
C HIS A 127 -34.08 9.24 -10.95
N SER A 128 -32.98 8.53 -10.70
CA SER A 128 -33.00 7.08 -10.49
C SER A 128 -33.73 6.73 -9.19
N ILE A 129 -34.35 5.54 -9.15
CA ILE A 129 -35.09 4.98 -7.99
C ILE A 129 -34.26 5.09 -6.70
N VAL A 130 -32.95 5.00 -6.86
CA VAL A 130 -31.98 5.17 -5.80
C VAL A 130 -31.20 6.46 -6.05
N SER A 131 -31.39 7.47 -5.19
CA SER A 131 -30.66 8.74 -5.34
C SER A 131 -29.15 8.51 -5.14
N PRO A 132 -28.30 8.88 -6.10
CA PRO A 132 -26.85 8.71 -6.00
C PRO A 132 -26.16 9.80 -5.17
N ALA A 133 -26.92 10.82 -4.75
CA ALA A 133 -26.43 11.91 -3.94
C ALA A 133 -26.01 11.37 -2.56
N ALA A 134 -24.73 11.56 -2.22
CA ALA A 134 -24.21 11.21 -0.90
C ALA A 134 -24.79 12.10 0.21
N TYR A 135 -25.20 13.32 -0.14
CA TYR A 135 -25.78 14.31 0.78
C TYR A 135 -27.20 14.71 0.36
N ARG A 136 -28.02 15.11 1.33
CA ARG A 136 -29.37 15.61 1.09
C ARG A 136 -29.33 17.03 0.48
N PRO A 137 -30.19 17.37 -0.50
CA PRO A 137 -30.23 18.73 -1.06
C PRO A 137 -30.67 19.75 0.00
N GLY A 138 -29.93 20.87 0.11
CA GLY A 138 -30.24 21.98 1.02
C GLY A 138 -29.47 22.00 2.35
N CYS A 139 -28.48 21.13 2.55
CA CYS A 139 -27.55 21.24 3.66
C CYS A 139 -26.25 21.91 3.23
N GLU A 140 -25.88 23.02 3.88
CA GLU A 140 -24.54 23.60 3.78
C GLU A 140 -23.53 22.94 4.73
N ASN A 141 -23.99 22.23 5.76
CA ASN A 141 -23.12 21.61 6.75
C ASN A 141 -22.82 20.15 6.40
N GLU A 142 -21.54 19.80 6.31
CA GLU A 142 -20.99 18.46 6.06
C GLU A 142 -21.03 17.54 7.31
N ASN A 143 -22.17 17.53 8.01
CA ASN A 143 -22.39 16.68 9.18
C ASN A 143 -22.91 15.29 8.79
N ILE A 144 -22.60 14.28 9.62
CA ILE A 144 -23.06 12.88 9.43
C ILE A 144 -24.58 12.74 9.32
N THR A 145 -25.33 13.70 9.89
CA THR A 145 -26.79 13.77 9.88
C THR A 145 -27.36 14.22 8.54
N CYS A 146 -26.55 14.81 7.66
CA CYS A 146 -26.98 15.19 6.32
C CYS A 146 -26.55 14.20 5.22
N LEU A 147 -25.98 13.06 5.62
CA LEU A 147 -25.68 11.97 4.71
C LEU A 147 -26.99 11.31 4.26
N SER A 148 -27.15 11.17 2.94
CA SER A 148 -28.26 10.44 2.33
C SER A 148 -28.24 8.97 2.76
N VAL A 149 -29.40 8.32 2.77
CA VAL A 149 -29.54 6.89 3.06
C VAL A 149 -28.59 6.05 2.19
N MET A 150 -28.40 6.46 0.93
CA MET A 150 -27.47 5.78 0.03
C MET A 150 -26.00 6.05 0.32
N GLY A 151 -25.65 7.25 0.78
CA GLY A 151 -24.29 7.54 1.25
C GLY A 151 -23.95 6.73 2.49
N TRP A 152 -24.90 6.55 3.41
CA TRP A 152 -24.71 5.70 4.58
C TRP A 152 -24.56 4.22 4.18
N PHE A 153 -25.36 3.74 3.23
CA PHE A 153 -25.26 2.38 2.74
C PHE A 153 -23.96 2.11 1.96
N SER A 154 -23.54 3.02 1.08
CA SER A 154 -22.30 2.86 0.32
C SER A 154 -21.07 2.98 1.21
N ALA A 155 -20.99 4.04 2.01
CA ALA A 155 -19.81 4.31 2.83
C ALA A 155 -19.75 3.41 4.06
N ILE A 156 -20.83 3.29 4.84
CA ILE A 156 -20.79 2.58 6.12
C ILE A 156 -20.89 1.07 5.91
N ILE A 157 -21.91 0.62 5.18
CA ILE A 157 -22.18 -0.81 5.06
C ILE A 157 -21.21 -1.46 4.07
N PHE A 158 -21.16 -0.98 2.82
CA PHE A 158 -20.36 -1.65 1.79
C PHE A 158 -18.86 -1.48 2.00
N THR A 159 -18.40 -0.24 2.21
CA THR A 159 -16.97 0.06 2.25
C THR A 159 -16.30 -0.41 3.54
N TYR A 160 -16.83 -0.09 4.74
CA TYR A 160 -16.20 -0.59 5.97
C TYR A 160 -16.33 -2.10 6.13
N THR A 161 -17.45 -2.71 5.74
CA THR A 161 -17.56 -4.18 5.76
C THR A 161 -16.59 -4.80 4.77
N GLY A 162 -16.43 -4.22 3.57
CA GLY A 162 -15.41 -4.61 2.61
C GLY A 162 -13.99 -4.55 3.20
N TYR A 163 -13.61 -3.42 3.80
CA TYR A 163 -12.30 -3.29 4.43
C TYR A 163 -12.11 -4.23 5.62
N ALA A 164 -13.14 -4.45 6.44
CA ALA A 164 -13.10 -5.42 7.53
C ALA A 164 -12.90 -6.85 7.00
N CYS A 165 -13.62 -7.25 5.95
CA CYS A 165 -13.46 -8.55 5.30
C CYS A 165 -12.07 -8.70 4.65
N LEU A 166 -11.53 -7.65 4.01
CA LEU A 166 -10.15 -7.66 3.50
C LEU A 166 -9.14 -7.84 4.63
N LEU A 167 -9.30 -7.12 5.74
CA LEU A 167 -8.41 -7.19 6.89
C LEU A 167 -8.45 -8.59 7.54
N VAL A 168 -9.63 -9.12 7.79
CA VAL A 168 -9.80 -10.47 8.36
C VAL A 168 -9.26 -11.53 7.38
N GLY A 169 -9.58 -11.41 6.09
CA GLY A 169 -9.12 -12.31 5.04
C GLY A 169 -7.59 -12.32 4.90
N THR A 170 -6.94 -11.16 4.94
CA THR A 170 -5.47 -11.04 4.87
C THR A 170 -4.78 -11.56 6.13
N ILE A 171 -5.27 -11.26 7.32
CA ILE A 171 -4.73 -11.79 8.59
C ILE A 171 -4.81 -13.33 8.60
N TRP A 172 -5.93 -13.88 8.15
CA TRP A 172 -6.11 -15.33 8.04
C TRP A 172 -5.19 -15.92 6.97
N ALA A 173 -5.14 -15.34 5.77
CA ALA A 173 -4.24 -15.79 4.69
C ALA A 173 -2.76 -15.75 5.08
N ALA A 174 -2.36 -14.82 5.97
CA ALA A 174 -0.99 -14.68 6.43
C ALA A 174 -0.61 -15.64 7.58
N ASP A 175 -1.58 -16.32 8.21
CA ASP A 175 -1.44 -16.98 9.50
C ASP A 175 -0.71 -16.08 10.50
N LEU A 176 -1.12 -14.80 10.55
CA LEU A 176 -0.38 -13.77 11.28
C LEU A 176 -0.49 -13.96 12.80
N ILE A 177 -1.68 -14.35 13.28
CA ILE A 177 -1.96 -14.55 14.70
C ILE A 177 -1.01 -15.56 15.36
N PRO A 178 -0.83 -16.80 14.84
CA PRO A 178 0.10 -17.74 15.45
C PRO A 178 1.56 -17.29 15.35
N LYS A 179 1.95 -16.57 14.28
CA LYS A 179 3.31 -16.02 14.14
C LYS A 179 3.60 -14.96 15.19
N ILE A 180 2.67 -14.02 15.40
CA ILE A 180 2.79 -12.98 16.44
C ILE A 180 2.89 -13.63 17.81
N ARG A 181 2.04 -14.61 18.13
CA ARG A 181 2.11 -15.34 19.41
C ARG A 181 3.45 -16.04 19.62
N LYS A 182 4.02 -16.64 18.57
CA LYS A 182 5.32 -17.31 18.64
C LYS A 182 6.44 -16.30 18.93
N VAL A 183 6.48 -15.18 18.20
CA VAL A 183 7.47 -14.12 18.43
C VAL A 183 7.29 -13.49 19.82
N TRP A 184 6.06 -13.25 20.24
CA TRP A 184 5.75 -12.72 21.57
C TRP A 184 6.22 -13.66 22.69
N SER A 185 6.05 -14.97 22.52
CA SER A 185 6.56 -15.96 23.47
C SER A 185 8.08 -16.02 23.53
N GLN A 186 8.78 -15.69 22.45
CA GLN A 186 10.25 -15.65 22.41
C GLN A 186 10.81 -14.37 23.06
N LEU A 187 10.10 -13.25 22.91
CA LEU A 187 10.50 -11.96 23.48
C LEU A 187 10.13 -11.82 24.95
N ARG A 188 9.14 -12.56 25.45
CA ARG A 188 8.78 -12.52 26.87
C ARG A 188 9.91 -13.20 27.67
N PRO A 189 10.65 -12.47 28.54
CA PRO A 189 11.65 -13.09 29.39
C PRO A 189 10.95 -14.15 30.24
N SER A 190 11.37 -15.40 30.05
CA SER A 190 10.87 -16.52 30.83
C SER A 190 11.25 -16.26 32.28
N LYS A 191 10.25 -16.01 33.14
CA LYS A 191 10.48 -15.99 34.59
C LYS A 191 10.94 -17.39 34.97
N LYS A 192 12.26 -17.63 34.97
CA LYS A 192 12.86 -18.77 35.66
C LYS A 192 12.42 -18.65 37.12
N LYS A 193 11.58 -19.58 37.55
CA LYS A 193 11.31 -19.86 38.96
C LYS A 193 12.42 -20.75 39.48
#